data_AF-A0A3E1DL29-F1
#
_entry.id   AF-A0A3E1DL29-F1
#
_cell.length_a   1.000
_cell.length_b   1.000
_cell.length_c   1.000
_cell.angle_alpha   90.00
_cell.angle_beta   90.00
_cell.angle_gamma   90.00
#
_symmetry.space_group_name_H-M   'P 1'
#
loop_
_entity.id
_entity.type
_entity.pdbx_description
1 polymer ?
#
loop_
_entity_poly.entity_id
_entity_poly.type
_entity_poly.pdbx_seq_one_letter_code
_entity_poly.pdbx_strand_id
1 'polypeptide(L)'
;MKPIIPKYFLNLIKVARYHSLQQQHKEIFFTQLAFTLVELIVTVAIIGVLAAIAIPAYQDYLDKARTIRAISDIENIGRRLHDYHIDNNNYPASLIEIGADNILDP
;
A
#
# COMPACT_ATOMS: atom_id res chain seq x y z
N MET A 1 -43.46 -41.26 55.91
CA MET A 1 -43.64 -39.88 56.41
C MET A 1 -42.96 -38.92 55.43
N LYS A 2 -43.66 -37.94 54.85
CA LYS A 2 -43.04 -36.92 53.98
C LYS A 2 -42.36 -35.86 54.86
N PRO A 3 -41.07 -35.53 54.64
CA PRO A 3 -40.41 -34.49 55.40
C PRO A 3 -40.98 -33.10 55.04
N ILE A 4 -41.28 -32.28 56.05
CA ILE A 4 -41.76 -30.91 55.90
C ILE A 4 -40.54 -29.99 55.84
N ILE A 5 -40.20 -29.50 54.64
CA ILE A 5 -39.09 -28.56 54.45
C ILE A 5 -39.63 -27.13 54.61
N PRO A 6 -39.07 -26.31 55.51
CA PRO A 6 -39.50 -24.94 55.69
C PRO A 6 -39.22 -24.06 54.46
N LYS A 7 -40.13 -23.14 54.14
CA LYS A 7 -40.01 -22.22 52.97
C LYS A 7 -38.71 -21.41 52.93
N TYR A 8 -38.17 -21.03 54.09
CA TYR A 8 -36.89 -20.30 54.17
C TYR A 8 -35.70 -21.12 53.67
N PHE A 9 -35.74 -22.45 53.82
CA PHE A 9 -34.70 -23.34 53.35
C PHE A 9 -34.68 -23.45 51.82
N LEU A 10 -35.87 -23.46 51.18
CA LEU A 10 -35.98 -23.41 49.72
C LEU A 10 -35.45 -22.11 49.13
N ASN A 11 -35.64 -20.98 49.83
CA ASN A 11 -35.06 -19.70 49.43
C ASN A 11 -33.53 -19.72 49.57
N LEU A 12 -33.00 -20.36 50.61
CA LEU A 12 -31.55 -20.50 50.79
C LEU A 12 -30.91 -21.38 49.70
N ILE A 13 -31.55 -22.50 49.35
CA ILE A 13 -31.10 -23.36 48.23
C ILE A 13 -31.17 -22.58 46.91
N LYS A 14 -32.23 -21.77 46.72
CA LYS A 14 -32.32 -20.89 45.54
C LYS A 14 -31.18 -19.88 45.52
N VAL A 15 -30.89 -19.20 46.62
CA VAL A 15 -29.80 -18.21 46.72
C VAL A 15 -28.43 -18.85 46.50
N ALA A 16 -28.16 -20.00 47.14
CA ALA A 16 -26.92 -20.75 46.94
C ALA A 16 -26.74 -21.20 45.48
N ARG A 17 -27.81 -21.63 44.83
CA ARG A 17 -27.82 -22.00 43.41
C ARG A 17 -27.73 -20.78 42.47
N TYR A 18 -28.29 -19.64 42.84
CA TYR A 18 -28.16 -18.41 42.04
C TYR A 18 -26.70 -17.95 41.98
N HIS A 19 -25.97 -18.05 43.09
CA HIS A 19 -24.56 -17.68 43.14
C HIS A 19 -23.67 -18.63 42.32
N SER A 20 -23.98 -19.95 42.28
CA SER A 20 -23.24 -20.91 41.45
C SER A 20 -23.49 -20.74 39.95
N LEU A 21 -24.63 -20.17 39.55
CA LEU A 21 -24.95 -19.90 38.14
C LEU A 21 -24.24 -18.66 37.57
N GLN A 22 -23.77 -17.74 38.43
CA GLN A 22 -23.00 -16.57 38.00
C GLN A 22 -21.48 -16.80 37.92
N GLN A 23 -20.99 -17.95 38.39
CA GLN A 23 -19.58 -18.36 38.23
C GLN A 23 -19.27 -19.09 36.93
N GLN A 24 -20.18 -19.07 35.94
CA GLN A 24 -19.78 -19.39 34.57
C GLN A 24 -18.97 -18.21 34.02
N HIS A 25 -17.71 -18.19 34.44
CA HIS A 25 -16.64 -17.36 33.92
C HIS A 25 -16.74 -17.32 32.40
N LYS A 26 -17.00 -16.12 31.87
CA LYS A 26 -16.66 -15.80 30.48
C LYS A 26 -15.15 -15.88 30.40
N GLU A 27 -14.63 -17.05 30.07
CA GLU A 27 -13.28 -17.17 29.54
C GLU A 27 -13.25 -16.32 28.27
N ILE A 28 -12.65 -15.14 28.36
CA ILE A 28 -12.34 -14.32 27.20
C ILE A 28 -11.29 -15.12 26.44
N PHE A 29 -11.73 -15.92 25.46
CA PHE A 29 -10.84 -16.50 24.48
C PHE A 29 -10.20 -15.34 23.71
N PHE A 30 -9.00 -14.94 24.13
CA PHE A 30 -8.12 -14.20 23.24
C PHE A 30 -7.78 -15.12 22.08
N THR A 31 -8.43 -14.89 20.94
CA THR A 31 -8.08 -15.53 19.68
C THR A 31 -6.60 -15.23 19.42
N GLN A 32 -5.74 -16.23 19.53
CA GLN A 32 -4.34 -16.08 19.17
C GLN A 32 -4.26 -15.90 17.65
N LEU A 33 -4.17 -14.65 17.19
CA LEU A 33 -3.79 -14.28 15.83
C LEU A 33 -2.27 -14.51 15.69
N ALA A 34 -1.86 -15.78 15.67
CA ALA A 34 -0.47 -16.14 15.45
C ALA A 34 -0.23 -16.34 13.95
N PHE A 35 0.49 -15.40 13.33
CA PHE A 35 1.04 -15.57 11.98
C PHE A 35 2.12 -16.66 12.03
N THR A 36 2.07 -17.65 11.15
CA THR A 36 3.05 -18.74 11.20
C THR A 36 4.35 -18.33 10.49
N LEU A 37 5.49 -18.87 10.94
CA LEU A 37 6.77 -18.67 10.23
C LEU A 37 6.71 -19.17 8.78
N VAL A 38 5.95 -20.23 8.54
CA VAL A 38 5.76 -20.81 7.20
C VAL A 38 5.03 -19.83 6.28
N GLU A 39 3.97 -19.18 6.78
CA GLU A 39 3.21 -18.19 6.03
C GLU A 39 4.09 -17.01 5.60
N LEU A 40 4.91 -16.49 6.53
CA LEU A 40 5.87 -15.43 6.23
C LEU A 40 6.90 -15.87 5.17
N ILE A 41 7.48 -17.06 5.31
CA ILE A 41 8.50 -17.55 4.38
C ILE A 41 7.93 -17.68 2.96
N VAL A 42 6.72 -18.23 2.81
CA VAL A 42 6.08 -18.37 1.51
C VAL A 42 5.74 -16.99 0.92
N THR A 43 5.22 -16.06 1.72
CA THR A 43 4.91 -14.70 1.24
C THR A 43 6.16 -13.99 0.73
N VAL A 44 7.25 -13.99 1.50
CA VAL A 44 8.49 -13.31 1.11
C VAL A 44 9.13 -14.00 -0.09
N ALA A 45 9.01 -15.33 -0.21
CA ALA A 45 9.46 -16.07 -1.39
C ALA A 45 8.71 -15.63 -2.65
N ILE A 46 7.37 -15.52 -2.59
CA ILE A 46 6.57 -15.05 -3.73
C ILE A 46 6.91 -13.60 -4.08
N ILE A 47 7.01 -12.71 -3.10
CA ILE A 47 7.40 -11.30 -3.31
C ILE A 47 8.79 -11.22 -3.94
N GLY A 48 9.74 -12.05 -3.49
CA GLY A 48 11.09 -12.10 -4.05
C GLY A 48 11.11 -12.46 -5.54
N VAL A 49 10.33 -13.47 -5.94
CA VAL A 49 10.20 -13.86 -7.36
C VAL A 49 9.56 -12.74 -8.18
N LEU A 50 8.49 -12.12 -7.66
CA LEU A 50 7.83 -11.01 -8.34
C LEU A 50 8.76 -9.81 -8.49
N ALA A 51 9.49 -9.45 -7.43
CA ALA A 51 10.43 -8.32 -7.42
C ALA A 51 11.59 -8.55 -8.40
N ALA A 52 12.13 -9.77 -8.48
CA ALA A 52 13.20 -10.11 -9.41
C ALA A 52 12.80 -9.89 -10.88
N ILE A 53 11.52 -10.06 -11.22
CA ILE A 53 10.99 -9.81 -12.57
C ILE A 53 10.56 -8.34 -12.72
N ALA A 54 9.89 -7.79 -11.71
CA ALA A 54 9.27 -6.46 -11.78
C ALA A 54 10.30 -5.33 -11.79
N ILE A 55 11.39 -5.43 -11.02
CA ILE A 55 12.40 -4.38 -10.92
C ILE A 55 13.07 -4.10 -12.29
N PRO A 56 13.67 -5.09 -12.98
CA PRO A 56 14.29 -4.83 -14.29
C PRO A 56 13.25 -4.38 -15.32
N ALA A 57 12.05 -4.99 -15.34
CA ALA A 57 11.00 -4.58 -16.27
C ALA A 57 10.55 -3.12 -16.05
N TYR A 58 10.48 -2.67 -14.79
CA TYR A 58 10.16 -1.29 -14.46
C TYR A 58 11.28 -0.32 -14.85
N GLN A 59 12.55 -0.72 -14.68
CA GLN A 59 13.69 0.07 -15.14
C GLN A 59 13.67 0.24 -16.66
N ASP A 60 13.47 -0.85 -17.42
CA ASP A 60 13.33 -0.79 -18.88
C ASP A 60 12.18 0.13 -19.31
N TYR A 61 11.06 0.12 -18.58
CA TYR A 61 9.94 1.01 -18.83
C TYR A 61 10.30 2.48 -18.61
N LEU A 62 11.00 2.78 -17.51
CA LEU A 62 11.46 4.14 -17.22
C LEU A 62 12.44 4.64 -18.28
N ASP A 63 13.37 3.79 -18.73
CA ASP A 63 14.34 4.19 -19.76
C ASP A 63 13.66 4.45 -21.11
N LYS A 64 12.67 3.63 -21.48
CA LYS A 64 11.82 3.92 -22.67
C LYS A 64 11.07 5.24 -22.51
N ALA A 65 10.50 5.50 -21.33
CA ALA A 65 9.77 6.75 -21.06
C ALA A 65 10.70 7.97 -21.12
N ARG A 66 11.93 7.86 -20.62
CA ARG A 66 12.98 8.88 -20.76
C ARG A 66 13.32 9.13 -22.23
N THR A 67 13.57 8.09 -23.01
CA THR A 67 13.85 8.22 -24.44
C THR A 67 12.69 8.87 -25.21
N ILE A 68 11.45 8.52 -24.91
CA ILE A 68 10.27 9.14 -25.54
C ILE A 68 10.18 10.63 -25.18
N ARG A 69 10.42 10.98 -23.90
CA ARG A 69 10.49 12.38 -23.48
C ARG A 69 11.59 13.13 -24.21
N ALA A 70 12.80 12.56 -24.27
CA ALA A 70 13.95 13.12 -24.96
C ALA A 70 13.63 13.47 -26.43
N ILE A 71 13.02 12.52 -27.14
CA ILE A 71 12.59 12.70 -28.53
C ILE A 71 11.59 13.87 -28.63
N SER A 72 10.56 13.88 -27.77
CA SER A 72 9.55 14.95 -27.76
C SER A 72 10.17 16.32 -27.46
N ASP A 73 11.16 16.37 -26.59
CA ASP A 73 11.83 17.61 -26.21
C ASP A 73 12.70 18.14 -27.36
N ILE A 74 13.43 17.26 -28.05
CA ILE A 74 14.20 17.61 -29.25
C ILE A 74 13.28 18.12 -30.38
N GLU A 75 12.16 17.45 -30.63
CA GLU A 75 11.17 17.90 -31.64
C GLU A 75 10.57 19.27 -31.29
N ASN A 76 10.35 19.54 -30.00
CA ASN A 76 9.89 20.83 -29.52
C ASN A 76 10.95 21.92 -29.76
N ILE A 77 12.20 21.66 -29.37
CA ILE A 77 13.32 22.58 -29.61
C ILE A 77 13.47 22.86 -31.12
N GLY A 78 13.44 21.82 -31.97
CA GLY A 78 13.57 21.95 -33.41
C GLY A 78 12.49 22.84 -34.03
N ARG A 79 11.24 22.70 -33.59
CA ARG A 79 10.13 23.58 -34.01
C ARG A 79 10.39 25.04 -33.62
N ARG A 80 10.78 25.28 -32.37
CA ARG A 80 11.04 26.64 -31.86
C ARG A 80 12.23 27.31 -32.55
N LEU A 81 13.26 26.54 -32.91
CA LEU A 81 14.38 27.02 -33.71
C LEU A 81 13.93 27.42 -35.12
N HIS A 82 13.07 26.63 -35.74
CA HIS A 82 12.52 26.94 -37.06
C HIS A 82 11.67 28.21 -37.04
N ASP A 83 10.78 28.33 -36.05
CA ASP A 83 9.92 29.51 -35.88
C ASP A 83 10.77 30.77 -35.67
N TYR A 84 11.79 30.72 -34.79
CA TYR A 84 12.70 31.84 -34.56
C TYR A 84 13.47 32.23 -35.82
N HIS A 85 13.93 31.26 -36.62
CA HIS A 85 14.65 31.55 -37.85
C HIS A 85 13.77 32.23 -38.91
N ILE A 86 12.48 31.85 -38.98
CA ILE A 86 11.51 32.53 -39.87
C ILE A 86 11.34 34.00 -39.46
N ASP A 87 11.26 34.27 -38.15
CA ASP A 87 10.99 35.61 -37.64
C ASP A 87 12.23 36.52 -37.68
N ASN A 88 13.42 35.96 -37.39
CA ASN A 88 14.63 36.75 -37.14
C ASN A 88 15.70 36.61 -38.22
N ASN A 89 15.50 35.76 -39.25
CA ASN A 89 16.49 35.42 -40.29
C ASN A 89 17.86 34.96 -39.76
N ASN A 90 17.91 34.53 -38.50
CA ASN A 90 19.10 34.02 -37.85
C ASN A 90 18.69 33.01 -36.77
N TYR A 91 19.59 32.12 -36.38
CA TYR A 91 19.36 31.21 -35.27
C TYR A 91 19.63 31.90 -33.91
N PRO A 92 18.94 31.50 -32.84
CA PRO A 92 19.14 32.08 -31.51
C PRO A 92 20.53 31.74 -30.98
N ALA A 93 21.12 32.64 -30.18
CA ALA A 93 22.44 32.40 -29.57
C ALA A 93 22.36 31.51 -28.32
N SER A 94 21.16 31.33 -27.76
CA SER A 94 20.92 30.52 -26.57
C SER A 94 19.51 29.89 -26.56
N LEU A 95 19.35 28.79 -25.82
CA LEU A 95 18.03 28.17 -25.61
C LEU A 95 17.05 29.07 -24.85
N ILE A 96 17.58 30.05 -24.10
CA ILE A 96 16.78 31.03 -23.36
C ILE A 96 15.97 31.90 -24.31
N GLU A 97 16.54 32.28 -25.46
CA GLU A 97 15.88 33.15 -26.44
C GLU A 97 14.68 32.50 -27.10
N ILE A 98 14.67 31.17 -27.18
CA ILE A 98 13.51 30.41 -27.65
C ILE A 98 12.59 30.00 -26.51
N GLY A 99 12.99 30.15 -25.24
CA GLY A 99 12.28 29.74 -24.01
C GLY A 99 12.41 28.25 -23.65
N ALA A 100 13.48 27.60 -24.10
CA ALA A 100 13.80 26.19 -23.85
C ALA A 100 14.76 26.01 -22.67
N ASP A 101 14.80 26.98 -21.77
CA ASP A 101 15.68 27.03 -20.59
C ASP A 101 15.34 25.99 -19.52
N ASN A 102 14.09 25.55 -19.48
CA ASN A 102 13.61 24.54 -18.53
C ASN A 102 13.76 23.09 -19.02
N ILE A 103 14.20 22.88 -20.27
CA ILE A 103 14.47 21.56 -20.83
C ILE A 103 15.91 21.21 -20.48
N LEU A 104 16.08 20.58 -19.32
CA LEU A 104 17.38 20.10 -18.83
C LEU A 104 17.67 18.73 -19.46
N ASP A 105 18.62 18.70 -20.40
CA ASP A 105 19.15 17.55 -21.15
C ASP A 105 18.13 16.45 -21.54
N PRO A 106 17.74 16.36 -22.82
CA PRO A 106 16.93 15.24 -23.32
C PRO A 106 17.68 13.89 -23.23
#